data_AF-A0A3D5G5B2-F1
#
_entry.id   AF-A0A3D5G5B2-F1
#
_cell.length_a   1.000
_cell.length_b   1.000
_cell.length_c   1.000
_cell.angle_alpha   90.00
_cell.angle_beta   90.00
_cell.angle_gamma   90.00
#
_symmetry.space_group_name_H-M   'P 1'
#
loop_
_entity.id
_entity.type
_entity.pdbx_description
1 polymer ?
#
loop_
_entity_poly.entity_id
_entity_poly.type
_entity_poly.pdbx_seq_one_letter_code
_entity_poly.pdbx_strand_id
1 'polypeptide(L)'
;MTKFPHEQFAKEYLQELLSPLGEVETSKDVTAEVREIDIWFQPTSVDAGEYIESLGLLGKMAATPAIIEPFRNPVTAEGIFSCVVKLLNSRAELERRANREDRRLDERQLPMLWILTPTASELLLNSFGFLTPEESQGWGRGVYFLSEVWRVGLIAIHQLPRTPETIWLRMLGRGRVQQGAIAELTALPLDDSLRANALQLLYNLQANLQANTPTNTAGDDEDQELVMAIVPLFQQHLQDAEQKGIEQGIEQGIEQGIEQGIEQGQRLILESFLQVRFGDLDPLTLTFLRPISALPTAEFTMLLVQLSMLAIAQTDRQPVLNLLAASVLNNRFSASAQSEQELPVTLIPNLLGLSPENLSLLLSELPQLSLEDLMARLSERST
;
A
#
# COMPACT_ATOMS: atom_id res chain seq x y z
N MET A 1 -8.33 24.57 15.54
CA MET A 1 -7.09 25.37 15.44
C MET A 1 -6.07 24.75 16.36
N THR A 2 -5.19 23.92 15.80
CA THR A 2 -4.14 23.19 16.51
C THR A 2 -3.10 24.18 17.02
N LYS A 3 -2.91 24.27 18.35
CA LYS A 3 -2.04 25.28 18.97
C LYS A 3 -0.54 25.05 18.72
N PHE A 4 -0.12 23.87 18.23
CA PHE A 4 1.29 23.55 17.98
C PHE A 4 1.47 22.60 16.77
N PRO A 5 1.67 23.13 15.54
CA PRO A 5 1.76 22.32 14.31
C PRO A 5 2.84 21.23 14.34
N HIS A 6 4.02 21.52 14.91
CA HIS A 6 5.12 20.56 15.01
C HIS A 6 4.86 19.42 15.98
N GLU A 7 4.16 19.69 17.08
CA GLU A 7 3.77 18.66 18.05
C GLU A 7 2.75 17.70 17.44
N GLN A 8 1.75 18.26 16.73
CA GLN A 8 0.78 17.47 16.00
C GLN A 8 1.44 16.61 14.93
N PHE A 9 2.35 17.20 14.14
CA PHE A 9 3.11 16.46 13.14
C PHE A 9 3.89 15.30 13.76
N ALA A 10 4.61 15.52 14.86
CA ALA A 10 5.39 14.46 15.49
C ALA A 10 4.50 13.27 15.94
N LYS A 11 3.31 13.56 16.48
CA LYS A 11 2.33 12.56 16.92
C LYS A 11 1.79 11.76 15.75
N GLU A 12 1.26 12.42 14.73
CA GLU A 12 0.72 11.76 13.52
C GLU A 12 1.81 10.97 12.79
N TYR A 13 3.01 11.55 12.66
CA TYR A 13 4.15 10.95 11.99
C TYR A 13 4.62 9.65 12.65
N LEU A 14 4.83 9.67 13.97
CA LEU A 14 5.25 8.48 14.69
C LEU A 14 4.10 7.45 14.79
N GLN A 15 2.84 7.89 14.85
CA GLN A 15 1.70 6.98 14.79
C GLN A 15 1.66 6.21 13.47
N GLU A 16 1.77 6.89 12.33
CA GLU A 16 1.76 6.23 11.02
C GLU A 16 2.94 5.26 10.85
N LEU A 17 4.14 5.64 11.30
CA LEU A 17 5.31 4.77 11.21
C LEU A 17 5.22 3.53 12.12
N LEU A 18 4.64 3.65 13.31
CA LEU A 18 4.61 2.57 14.30
C LEU A 18 3.37 1.67 14.20
N SER A 19 2.27 2.14 13.60
CA SER A 19 1.01 1.37 13.50
C SER A 19 1.17 -0.01 12.86
N PRO A 20 2.03 -0.22 11.85
CA PRO A 20 2.27 -1.56 11.30
C PRO A 20 3.00 -2.52 12.25
N LEU A 21 3.70 -2.00 13.28
CA LEU A 21 4.41 -2.81 14.27
C LEU A 21 3.55 -3.18 15.48
N GLY A 22 2.51 -2.40 15.76
CA GLY A 22 1.79 -2.51 17.03
C GLY A 22 0.69 -1.49 17.23
N GLU A 23 0.05 -1.58 18.40
CA GLU A 23 -0.94 -0.61 18.83
C GLU A 23 -0.24 0.70 19.23
N VAL A 24 -0.72 1.82 18.69
CA VAL A 24 -0.25 3.17 19.03
C VAL A 24 -1.42 3.96 19.60
N GLU A 25 -1.22 4.59 20.75
CA GLU A 25 -2.15 5.54 21.37
C GLU A 25 -1.44 6.89 21.52
N THR A 26 -2.01 7.96 20.95
CA THR A 26 -1.52 9.34 21.09
C THR A 26 -2.28 10.09 22.18
N SER A 27 -1.62 10.98 22.93
CA SER A 27 -2.24 11.75 24.02
C SER A 27 -2.97 10.87 25.04
N LYS A 28 -2.30 9.81 25.49
CA LYS A 28 -2.86 8.85 26.45
C LYS A 28 -2.83 9.43 27.87
N ASP A 29 -4.00 9.53 28.50
CA ASP A 29 -4.14 9.99 29.88
C ASP A 29 -3.49 9.05 30.90
N VAL A 30 -2.81 9.63 31.90
CA VAL A 30 -2.27 8.91 33.06
C VAL A 30 -2.72 9.61 34.36
N THR A 31 -3.23 8.84 35.34
CA THR A 31 -3.75 9.31 36.67
C THR A 31 -2.77 10.24 37.42
N ALA A 32 -3.09 11.11 38.40
CA ALA A 32 -4.33 11.68 38.96
C ALA A 32 -4.35 13.23 38.85
N GLU A 33 -3.26 13.82 38.36
CA GLU A 33 -3.26 15.10 37.66
C GLU A 33 -3.24 14.68 36.18
N VAL A 34 -4.21 15.06 35.36
CA VAL A 34 -4.28 14.62 33.94
C VAL A 34 -2.98 14.99 33.24
N ARG A 35 -2.09 14.01 33.05
CA ARG A 35 -0.85 14.14 32.29
C ARG A 35 -0.97 13.21 31.11
N GLU A 36 -0.76 13.74 29.91
CA GLU A 36 -0.83 12.98 28.67
C GLU A 36 0.55 12.45 28.30
N ILE A 37 0.63 11.16 27.97
CA ILE A 37 1.75 10.59 27.23
C ILE A 37 1.55 10.95 25.76
N ASP A 38 2.57 11.52 25.13
CA ASP A 38 2.46 11.93 23.74
C ASP A 38 2.22 10.74 22.82
N ILE A 39 2.99 9.66 23.01
CA ILE A 39 2.86 8.41 22.24
C ILE A 39 3.12 7.23 23.16
N TRP A 40 2.12 6.37 23.29
CA TRP A 40 2.21 5.04 23.87
C TRP A 40 2.21 4.01 22.75
N PHE A 41 3.21 3.13 22.73
CA PHE A 41 3.35 2.09 21.74
C PHE A 41 3.45 0.71 22.39
N GLN A 42 2.69 -0.24 21.85
CA GLN A 42 2.68 -1.63 22.26
C GLN A 42 2.89 -2.52 21.03
N PRO A 43 4.06 -3.18 20.88
CA PRO A 43 4.30 -4.08 19.75
C PRO A 43 3.35 -5.28 19.81
N THR A 44 2.75 -5.62 18.67
CA THR A 44 1.85 -6.77 18.51
C THR A 44 2.26 -7.70 17.38
N SER A 45 3.03 -7.21 16.40
CA SER A 45 3.47 -8.00 15.26
C SER A 45 4.89 -8.51 15.45
N VAL A 46 5.05 -9.82 15.57
CA VAL A 46 6.36 -10.48 15.73
C VAL A 46 7.05 -10.72 14.37
N ASP A 47 6.27 -10.69 13.28
CA ASP A 47 6.71 -11.06 11.92
C ASP A 47 7.08 -9.84 11.04
N ALA A 48 7.07 -8.62 11.58
CA ALA A 48 7.34 -7.38 10.85
C ALA A 48 8.84 -7.12 10.58
N GLY A 49 9.68 -8.16 10.44
CA GLY A 49 11.15 -8.06 10.41
C GLY A 49 11.69 -7.07 9.36
N GLU A 50 11.28 -7.20 8.11
CA GLU A 50 11.72 -6.30 7.02
C GLU A 50 11.27 -4.84 7.24
N TYR A 51 10.10 -4.64 7.84
CA TYR A 51 9.57 -3.31 8.15
C TYR A 51 10.28 -2.68 9.37
N ILE A 52 10.67 -3.48 10.37
CA ILE A 52 11.50 -3.01 11.48
C ILE A 52 12.88 -2.55 10.94
N GLU A 53 13.45 -3.31 10.01
CA GLU A 53 14.73 -2.97 9.38
C GLU A 53 14.64 -1.68 8.56
N SER A 54 13.55 -1.47 7.81
CA SER A 54 13.34 -0.23 7.04
C SER A 54 13.19 1.01 7.92
N LEU A 55 12.70 0.84 9.16
CA LEU A 55 12.63 1.90 10.17
C LEU A 55 13.95 2.18 10.90
N GLY A 56 14.98 1.33 10.72
CA GLY A 56 16.29 1.49 11.32
C GLY A 56 16.26 1.68 12.84
N LEU A 57 16.80 2.80 13.34
CA LEU A 57 16.88 3.12 14.76
C LEU A 57 15.49 3.25 15.41
N LEU A 58 14.48 3.77 14.68
CA LEU A 58 13.11 3.83 15.18
C LEU A 58 12.52 2.42 15.36
N GLY A 59 12.76 1.53 14.39
CA GLY A 59 12.37 0.11 14.49
C GLY A 59 13.01 -0.58 15.69
N LYS A 60 14.30 -0.30 15.94
CA LYS A 60 15.02 -0.81 17.11
C LYS A 60 14.44 -0.32 18.45
N MET A 61 13.98 0.94 18.52
CA MET A 61 13.30 1.50 19.70
C MET A 61 11.95 0.83 19.97
N ALA A 62 11.27 0.36 18.90
CA ALA A 62 9.97 -0.30 18.92
C ALA A 62 10.04 -1.81 19.23
N ALA A 63 11.20 -2.34 19.61
CA ALA A 63 11.35 -3.77 19.95
C ALA A 63 10.62 -4.16 21.26
N THR A 64 10.29 -3.20 22.12
CA THR A 64 9.55 -3.39 23.37
C THR A 64 8.45 -2.33 23.47
N PRO A 65 7.48 -2.46 24.38
CA PRO A 65 6.55 -1.36 24.67
C PRO A 65 7.34 -0.07 24.93
N ALA A 66 6.81 1.06 24.47
CA ALA A 66 7.53 2.32 24.48
C ALA A 66 6.62 3.51 24.82
N ILE A 67 7.17 4.45 25.57
CA ILE A 67 6.65 5.81 25.71
C ILE A 67 7.59 6.71 24.92
N ILE A 68 7.08 7.44 23.93
CA ILE A 68 7.90 8.33 23.10
C ILE A 68 7.42 9.77 23.30
N GLU A 69 8.36 10.63 23.69
CA GLU A 69 8.11 12.02 24.06
C GLU A 69 8.98 12.93 23.17
N PRO A 70 8.44 13.41 22.03
CA PRO A 70 9.16 14.27 21.12
C PRO A 70 9.12 15.74 21.55
N PHE A 71 10.29 16.36 21.69
CA PHE A 71 10.41 17.77 22.01
C PHE A 71 10.79 18.60 20.78
N ARG A 72 10.08 19.71 20.53
CA ARG A 72 10.49 20.71 19.52
C ARG A 72 11.67 21.57 19.98
N ASN A 73 11.86 21.75 21.27
CA ASN A 73 12.97 22.54 21.84
C ASN A 73 13.92 21.61 22.62
N PRO A 74 15.19 22.02 22.87
CA PRO A 74 16.08 21.26 23.73
C PRO A 74 15.40 20.96 25.08
N VAL A 75 15.41 19.70 25.50
CA VAL A 75 14.72 19.26 26.72
C VAL A 75 15.40 19.86 27.96
N THR A 76 14.61 20.29 28.94
CA THR A 76 15.13 20.78 30.23
C THR A 76 15.18 19.66 31.26
N ALA A 77 15.85 19.92 32.39
CA ALA A 77 15.84 19.00 33.52
C ALA A 77 14.41 18.71 34.02
N GLU A 78 13.56 19.74 34.14
CA GLU A 78 12.15 19.54 34.51
C GLU A 78 11.38 18.74 33.45
N GLY A 79 11.70 18.94 32.17
CA GLY A 79 11.13 18.15 31.06
C GLY A 79 11.44 16.66 31.21
N ILE A 80 12.70 16.31 31.48
CA ILE A 80 13.11 14.92 31.73
C ILE A 80 12.37 14.34 32.94
N PHE A 81 12.32 15.06 34.07
CA PHE A 81 11.58 14.59 35.25
C PHE A 81 10.09 14.39 34.97
N SER A 82 9.48 15.29 34.18
CA SER A 82 8.08 15.14 33.76
C SER A 82 7.86 13.83 33.00
N CYS A 83 8.71 13.53 32.01
CA CYS A 83 8.64 12.27 31.26
C CYS A 83 8.87 11.04 32.16
N VAL A 84 9.82 11.12 33.10
CA VAL A 84 10.08 10.04 34.07
C VAL A 84 8.85 9.79 34.95
N VAL A 85 8.14 10.84 35.39
CA VAL A 85 6.89 10.65 36.15
C VAL A 85 5.83 9.94 35.31
N LYS A 86 5.69 10.28 34.03
CA LYS A 86 4.77 9.57 33.10
C LYS A 86 5.11 8.08 33.03
N LEU A 87 6.40 7.74 32.88
CA LEU A 87 6.89 6.36 32.87
C LEU A 87 6.54 5.61 34.17
N LEU A 88 6.86 6.20 35.32
CA LEU A 88 6.61 5.57 36.62
C LEU A 88 5.11 5.36 36.89
N ASN A 89 4.28 6.33 36.53
CA ASN A 89 2.83 6.22 36.68
C ASN A 89 2.25 5.13 35.76
N SER A 90 2.70 5.06 34.51
CA SER A 90 2.31 4.01 33.56
C SER A 90 2.72 2.62 34.07
N ARG A 91 3.94 2.48 34.58
CA ARG A 91 4.40 1.23 35.20
C ARG A 91 3.53 0.83 36.38
N ALA A 92 3.22 1.76 37.28
CA ALA A 92 2.34 1.51 38.42
C ALA A 92 0.93 1.11 37.99
N GLU A 93 0.43 1.61 36.86
CA GLU A 93 -0.84 1.16 36.27
C GLU A 93 -0.77 -0.26 35.72
N LEU A 94 0.28 -0.59 34.95
CA LEU A 94 0.50 -1.94 34.45
C LEU A 94 0.62 -2.96 35.58
N GLU A 95 1.39 -2.65 36.63
CA GLU A 95 1.52 -3.50 37.82
C GLU A 95 0.18 -3.69 38.52
N ARG A 96 -0.62 -2.63 38.69
CA ARG A 96 -1.99 -2.74 39.23
C ARG A 96 -2.91 -3.60 38.36
N ARG A 97 -2.78 -3.53 37.04
CA ARG A 97 -3.55 -4.37 36.11
C ARG A 97 -3.13 -5.83 36.22
N ALA A 98 -1.83 -6.11 36.17
CA ALA A 98 -1.30 -7.46 36.27
C ALA A 98 -1.66 -8.14 37.61
N ASN A 99 -1.58 -7.39 38.72
CA ASN A 99 -2.00 -7.89 40.04
C ASN A 99 -3.50 -8.21 40.09
N ARG A 100 -4.36 -7.42 39.42
CA ARG A 100 -5.81 -7.71 39.31
C ARG A 100 -6.09 -8.96 38.47
N GLU A 101 -5.22 -9.27 37.51
CA GLU A 101 -5.30 -10.41 36.61
C GLU A 101 -4.52 -11.64 37.13
N ASP A 102 -4.00 -11.61 38.37
CA ASP A 102 -3.13 -12.62 38.99
C ASP A 102 -1.96 -13.08 38.10
N ARG A 103 -1.38 -12.12 37.38
CA ARG A 103 -0.31 -12.33 36.40
C ARG A 103 0.96 -11.63 36.85
N ARG A 104 2.12 -12.27 36.62
CA ARG A 104 3.44 -11.62 36.74
C ARG A 104 3.81 -10.93 35.43
N LEU A 105 4.30 -9.70 35.53
CA LEU A 105 4.87 -8.96 34.40
C LEU A 105 6.34 -9.33 34.21
N ASP A 106 6.71 -9.64 32.97
CA ASP A 106 8.10 -9.75 32.54
C ASP A 106 8.67 -8.34 32.26
N GLU A 107 9.97 -8.14 32.45
CA GLU A 107 10.67 -6.89 32.14
C GLU A 107 10.47 -6.45 30.68
N ARG A 108 10.37 -7.41 29.75
CA ARG A 108 10.10 -7.14 28.32
C ARG A 108 8.72 -6.53 28.07
N GLN A 109 7.79 -6.68 29.01
CA GLN A 109 6.44 -6.12 28.92
C GLN A 109 6.35 -4.71 29.51
N LEU A 110 7.39 -4.24 30.20
CA LEU A 110 7.42 -2.88 30.70
C LEU A 110 7.74 -1.91 29.54
N PRO A 111 7.31 -0.65 29.63
CA PRO A 111 7.60 0.37 28.62
C PRO A 111 8.97 1.03 28.78
N MET A 112 9.73 1.16 27.68
CA MET A 112 10.94 1.97 27.62
C MET A 112 10.55 3.43 27.33
N LEU A 113 11.03 4.39 28.12
CA LEU A 113 10.84 5.81 27.84
C LEU A 113 11.90 6.29 26.85
N TRP A 114 11.48 6.91 25.76
CA TRP A 114 12.33 7.55 24.76
C TRP A 114 12.04 9.04 24.68
N ILE A 115 13.03 9.85 25.07
CA ILE A 115 12.98 11.31 24.98
C ILE A 115 13.68 11.73 23.68
N LEU A 116 12.93 12.29 22.74
CA LEU A 116 13.51 12.77 21.47
C LEU A 116 13.70 14.28 21.58
N THR A 117 14.94 14.76 21.47
CA THR A 117 15.24 16.18 21.62
C THR A 117 16.15 16.68 20.49
N PRO A 118 15.92 17.89 19.94
CA PRO A 118 16.72 18.40 18.83
C PRO A 118 18.20 18.49 19.22
N THR A 119 18.49 18.98 20.43
CA THR A 119 19.84 19.04 20.98
C THR A 119 19.87 18.71 22.46
N ALA A 120 21.00 18.18 22.91
CA ALA A 120 21.29 17.88 24.31
C ALA A 120 22.71 18.36 24.61
N SER A 121 22.88 19.13 25.67
CA SER A 121 24.20 19.60 26.10
C SER A 121 24.90 18.53 26.94
N GLU A 122 26.23 18.49 26.88
CA GLU A 122 27.03 17.59 27.72
C GLU A 122 26.76 17.82 29.21
N LEU A 123 26.56 19.07 29.62
CA LEU A 123 26.23 19.41 31.01
C LEU A 123 24.93 18.72 31.47
N LEU A 124 23.89 18.74 30.63
CA LEU A 124 22.60 18.11 30.94
C LEU A 124 22.73 16.58 30.97
N LEU A 125 23.43 16.00 29.99
CA LEU A 125 23.65 14.55 29.93
C LEU A 125 24.41 14.06 31.17
N ASN A 126 25.49 14.76 31.53
CA ASN A 126 26.32 14.42 32.69
C ASN A 126 25.59 14.62 34.02
N SER A 127 24.75 15.66 34.16
CA SER A 127 24.03 15.92 35.41
C SER A 127 22.98 14.85 35.74
N PHE A 128 22.39 14.22 34.72
CA PHE A 128 21.47 13.09 34.87
C PHE A 128 22.19 11.73 34.84
N GLY A 129 23.49 11.68 34.52
CA GLY A 129 24.24 10.44 34.44
C GLY A 129 23.89 9.59 33.21
N PHE A 130 23.55 10.23 32.09
CA PHE A 130 23.35 9.54 30.82
C PHE A 130 24.68 8.96 30.32
N LEU A 131 24.63 7.68 29.94
CA LEU A 131 25.75 6.91 29.44
C LEU A 131 25.59 6.66 27.94
N THR A 132 26.71 6.64 27.23
CA THR A 132 26.76 6.16 25.85
C THR A 132 26.78 4.64 25.85
N PRO A 133 25.93 3.97 25.05
CA PRO A 133 25.93 2.52 24.94
C PRO A 133 27.25 2.01 24.32
N GLU A 134 27.61 0.77 24.61
CA GLU A 134 28.75 0.12 23.97
C GLU A 134 28.53 0.00 22.45
N GLU A 135 29.60 0.14 21.66
CA GLU A 135 29.54 0.02 20.20
C GLU A 135 28.98 -1.34 19.75
N SER A 136 29.26 -2.40 20.53
CA SER A 136 28.75 -3.77 20.33
C SER A 136 27.22 -3.84 20.26
N GLN A 137 26.53 -2.92 20.93
CA GLN A 137 25.07 -2.85 20.95
C GLN A 137 24.50 -2.18 19.70
N GLY A 138 25.33 -1.51 18.87
CA GLY A 138 24.92 -0.95 17.58
C GLY A 138 23.84 0.13 17.68
N TRP A 139 23.82 0.94 18.74
CA TRP A 139 22.89 2.08 18.86
C TRP A 139 23.38 3.32 18.11
N GLY A 140 24.69 3.49 18.00
CA GLY A 140 25.31 4.59 17.28
C GLY A 140 25.32 5.91 18.06
N ARG A 141 25.83 6.95 17.39
CA ARG A 141 26.01 8.28 17.96
C ARG A 141 24.66 8.99 18.18
N GLY A 142 24.55 9.72 19.29
CA GLY A 142 23.36 10.51 19.63
C GLY A 142 22.32 9.75 20.46
N VAL A 143 22.60 8.49 20.80
CA VAL A 143 21.76 7.65 21.67
C VAL A 143 22.40 7.58 23.05
N TYR A 144 21.61 7.84 24.08
CA TYR A 144 22.06 7.87 25.47
C TYR A 144 21.07 7.13 26.37
N PHE A 145 21.57 6.49 27.43
CA PHE A 145 20.74 5.74 28.38
C PHE A 145 21.05 6.11 29.82
N LEU A 146 20.04 6.12 30.68
CA LEU A 146 20.26 5.93 32.11
C LEU A 146 20.55 4.45 32.41
N SER A 147 20.92 4.12 33.65
CA SER A 147 21.10 2.71 34.03
C SER A 147 19.87 1.89 33.67
N GLU A 148 20.06 0.65 33.22
CA GLU A 148 19.01 -0.22 32.66
C GLU A 148 17.71 -0.26 33.49
N VAL A 149 17.82 -0.25 34.82
CA VAL A 149 16.68 -0.25 35.77
C VAL A 149 15.71 0.92 35.53
N TRP A 150 16.20 2.08 35.10
CA TRP A 150 15.37 3.25 34.83
C TRP A 150 14.56 3.10 33.56
N ARG A 151 15.04 2.34 32.57
CA ARG A 151 14.42 2.18 31.25
C ARG A 151 14.11 3.52 30.58
N VAL A 152 15.12 4.41 30.60
CA VAL A 152 15.07 5.73 29.98
C VAL A 152 16.19 5.85 28.95
N GLY A 153 15.82 6.14 27.71
CA GLY A 153 16.69 6.50 26.61
C GLY A 153 16.44 7.95 26.17
N LEU A 154 17.50 8.62 25.73
CA LEU A 154 17.46 9.97 25.17
C LEU A 154 18.12 9.97 23.80
N ILE A 155 17.43 10.53 22.81
CA ILE A 155 17.92 10.70 21.44
C ILE A 155 18.22 12.18 21.20
N ALA A 156 19.49 12.51 21.04
CA ALA A 156 19.95 13.84 20.65
C ALA A 156 19.99 13.95 19.12
N ILE A 157 18.89 14.40 18.51
CA ILE A 157 18.64 14.28 17.07
C ILE A 157 19.76 14.91 16.21
N HIS A 158 20.29 16.08 16.60
CA HIS A 158 21.38 16.73 15.87
C HIS A 158 22.71 15.94 15.81
N GLN A 159 22.89 14.92 16.65
CA GLN A 159 24.09 14.09 16.67
C GLN A 159 23.93 12.80 15.85
N LEU A 160 22.70 12.49 15.42
CA LEU A 160 22.44 11.30 14.62
C LEU A 160 23.19 11.38 13.29
N PRO A 161 23.88 10.30 12.86
CA PRO A 161 24.61 10.27 11.60
C PRO A 161 23.65 10.40 10.41
N ARG A 162 24.08 11.04 9.31
CA ARG A 162 23.27 11.14 8.08
C ARG A 162 23.29 9.83 7.30
N THR A 163 22.38 8.94 7.68
CA THR A 163 22.27 7.56 7.18
C THR A 163 20.79 7.17 7.06
N PRO A 164 20.44 6.21 6.19
CA PRO A 164 19.06 5.71 6.06
C PRO A 164 18.47 5.25 7.39
N GLU A 165 19.28 4.63 8.26
CA GLU A 165 18.85 4.05 9.53
C GLU A 165 18.36 5.08 10.56
N THR A 166 18.60 6.37 10.34
CA THR A 166 18.25 7.45 11.28
C THR A 166 17.32 8.49 10.68
N ILE A 167 16.93 8.33 9.41
CA ILE A 167 16.19 9.34 8.66
C ILE A 167 14.89 9.70 9.40
N TRP A 168 14.11 8.70 9.81
CA TRP A 168 12.83 8.87 10.49
C TRP A 168 12.93 9.71 11.77
N LEU A 169 14.00 9.55 12.54
CA LEU A 169 14.22 10.36 13.75
C LEU A 169 14.74 11.77 13.42
N ARG A 170 15.57 11.91 12.38
CA ARG A 170 16.07 13.23 11.93
C ARG A 170 14.97 14.11 11.34
N MET A 171 13.90 13.52 10.81
CA MET A 171 12.68 14.22 10.35
C MET A 171 11.96 14.98 11.47
N LEU A 172 12.11 14.52 12.71
CA LEU A 172 11.59 15.18 13.92
C LEU A 172 12.55 16.27 14.46
N GLY A 173 13.69 16.48 13.80
CA GLY A 173 14.69 17.47 14.18
C GLY A 173 14.30 18.91 13.80
N ARG A 174 15.31 19.79 13.73
CA ARG A 174 15.14 21.21 13.37
C ARG A 174 16.16 21.70 12.35
N GLY A 175 15.79 22.78 11.67
CA GLY A 175 16.61 23.48 10.68
C GLY A 175 17.25 22.52 9.69
N ARG A 176 18.58 22.61 9.53
CA ARG A 176 19.35 21.81 8.57
C ARG A 176 19.29 20.30 8.79
N VAL A 177 18.99 19.83 10.00
CA VAL A 177 18.86 18.40 10.29
C VAL A 177 17.58 17.86 9.66
N GLN A 178 16.47 18.57 9.89
CA GLN A 178 15.17 18.24 9.33
C GLN A 178 15.16 18.41 7.81
N GLN A 179 15.67 19.53 7.30
CA GLN A 179 15.79 19.77 5.84
C GLN A 179 16.63 18.69 5.14
N GLY A 180 17.75 18.28 5.75
CA GLY A 180 18.59 17.21 5.22
C GLY A 180 17.86 15.88 5.16
N ALA A 181 17.14 15.51 6.23
CA ALA A 181 16.34 14.29 6.27
C ALA A 181 15.20 14.31 5.23
N ILE A 182 14.55 15.46 5.03
CA ILE A 182 13.51 15.61 4.01
C ILE A 182 14.09 15.40 2.60
N ALA A 183 15.25 15.99 2.30
CA ALA A 183 15.92 15.81 1.02
C ALA A 183 16.35 14.36 0.79
N GLU A 184 16.86 13.68 1.83
CA GLU A 184 17.19 12.25 1.78
C GLU A 184 15.94 11.39 1.52
N LEU A 185 14.79 11.72 2.13
CA LEU A 185 13.54 10.99 1.97
C LEU A 185 13.05 11.04 0.52
N THR A 186 13.15 12.21 -0.12
CA THR A 186 12.77 12.38 -1.53
C THR A 186 13.66 11.58 -2.48
N ALA A 187 14.93 11.34 -2.10
CA ALA A 187 15.88 10.57 -2.90
C ALA A 187 15.73 9.05 -2.76
N LEU A 188 14.91 8.56 -1.83
CA LEU A 188 14.64 7.12 -1.69
C LEU A 188 13.81 6.59 -2.88
N PRO A 189 14.01 5.31 -3.29
CA PRO A 189 13.28 4.69 -4.40
C PRO A 189 11.75 4.80 -4.26
N LEU A 190 11.06 4.87 -5.41
CA LEU A 190 9.66 5.30 -5.53
C LEU A 190 8.60 4.33 -4.97
N ASP A 191 8.97 3.11 -4.59
CA ASP A 191 8.01 2.03 -4.31
C ASP A 191 7.70 1.80 -2.83
N ASP A 192 8.16 2.69 -1.94
CA ASP A 192 7.88 2.56 -0.51
C ASP A 192 6.62 3.34 -0.11
N SER A 193 5.57 2.61 0.30
CA SER A 193 4.33 3.18 0.86
C SER A 193 4.60 4.07 2.07
N LEU A 194 5.67 3.77 2.81
CA LEU A 194 6.10 4.52 3.97
C LEU A 194 6.64 5.91 3.59
N ARG A 195 7.34 6.02 2.45
CA ARG A 195 7.78 7.31 1.90
C ARG A 195 6.59 8.18 1.50
N ALA A 196 5.57 7.60 0.86
CA ALA A 196 4.37 8.32 0.47
C ALA A 196 3.60 8.88 1.69
N ASN A 197 3.42 8.07 2.73
CA ASN A 197 2.76 8.50 3.97
C ASN A 197 3.55 9.61 4.67
N ALA A 198 4.87 9.46 4.78
CA ALA A 198 5.74 10.48 5.37
C ALA A 198 5.68 11.81 4.60
N LEU A 199 5.68 11.78 3.27
CA LEU A 199 5.54 12.98 2.43
C LEU A 199 4.19 13.67 2.60
N GLN A 200 3.10 12.90 2.72
CA GLN A 200 1.77 13.45 2.95
C GLN A 200 1.68 14.19 4.30
N LEU A 201 2.28 13.65 5.36
CA LEU A 201 2.30 14.30 6.67
C LEU A 201 3.14 15.58 6.68
N LEU A 202 4.25 15.60 5.92
CA LEU A 202 5.05 16.82 5.73
C LEU A 202 4.28 17.90 4.97
N TYR A 203 3.47 17.51 3.98
CA TYR A 203 2.58 18.43 3.29
C TYR A 203 1.54 19.04 4.25
N ASN A 204 0.92 18.20 5.09
CA ASN A 204 -0.03 18.69 6.10
C ASN A 204 0.64 19.66 7.09
N LEU A 205 1.87 19.35 7.54
CA LEU A 205 2.66 20.26 8.37
C LEU A 205 2.90 21.59 7.64
N GLN A 206 3.36 21.55 6.39
CA GLN A 206 3.62 22.74 5.59
C GLN A 206 2.36 23.61 5.42
N ALA A 207 1.23 23.01 5.08
CA ALA A 207 -0.06 23.72 4.95
C ALA A 207 -0.50 24.36 6.27
N ASN A 208 -0.33 23.64 7.40
CA ASN A 208 -0.65 24.14 8.73
C ASN A 208 0.29 25.29 9.16
N LEU A 209 1.58 25.23 8.81
CA LEU A 209 2.53 26.32 9.07
C LEU A 209 2.15 27.57 8.25
N GLN A 210 1.84 27.41 6.97
CA GLN A 210 1.41 28.52 6.10
C GLN A 210 0.13 29.20 6.61
N ALA A 211 -0.84 28.42 7.07
CA ALA A 211 -2.10 28.94 7.62
C ALA A 211 -1.93 29.75 8.92
N ASN A 212 -0.86 29.50 9.68
CA ASN A 212 -0.60 30.13 10.99
C ASN A 212 0.41 31.31 10.93
N THR A 213 0.91 31.66 9.74
CA THR A 213 1.91 32.71 9.48
C THR A 213 1.58 34.13 9.99
N PRO A 214 0.32 34.60 10.16
CA PRO A 214 0.10 35.99 10.61
C PRO A 214 0.36 36.25 12.11
N THR A 215 0.75 35.25 12.91
CA THR A 215 0.66 35.33 14.40
C THR A 215 1.93 35.04 15.21
N ASN A 216 3.06 34.61 14.62
CA ASN A 216 4.21 34.06 15.39
C ASN A 216 5.57 34.72 15.11
N THR A 217 5.79 35.92 15.65
CA THR A 217 7.01 36.75 15.46
C THR A 217 8.38 36.18 15.89
N ALA A 218 8.49 34.95 16.41
CA ALA A 218 9.76 34.35 16.84
C ALA A 218 10.06 32.95 16.23
N GLY A 219 9.09 32.36 15.51
CA GLY A 219 9.24 31.07 14.81
C GLY A 219 9.18 31.18 13.28
N ASP A 220 8.87 32.38 12.78
CA ASP A 220 8.61 32.64 11.37
C ASP A 220 9.81 32.25 10.47
N ASP A 221 11.05 32.52 10.86
CA ASP A 221 12.20 32.28 9.96
C ASP A 221 12.46 30.77 9.72
N GLU A 222 12.50 29.95 10.77
CA GLU A 222 12.73 28.50 10.62
C GLU A 222 11.53 27.78 9.98
N ASP A 223 10.31 28.17 10.33
CA ASP A 223 9.11 27.57 9.75
C ASP A 223 8.93 28.02 8.28
N GLN A 224 9.28 29.27 7.94
CA GLN A 224 9.34 29.72 6.54
C GLN A 224 10.43 28.99 5.76
N GLU A 225 11.63 28.81 6.33
CA GLU A 225 12.70 28.03 5.71
C GLU A 225 12.28 26.58 5.46
N LEU A 226 11.58 25.95 6.43
CA LEU A 226 11.05 24.60 6.28
C LEU A 226 9.97 24.54 5.19
N VAL A 227 9.03 25.48 5.19
CA VAL A 227 8.01 25.59 4.14
C VAL A 227 8.65 25.75 2.76
N MET A 228 9.62 26.65 2.62
CA MET A 228 10.36 26.89 1.37
C MET A 228 11.17 25.67 0.92
N ALA A 229 11.69 24.87 1.85
CA ALA A 229 12.42 23.64 1.54
C ALA A 229 11.49 22.52 1.05
N ILE A 230 10.26 22.42 1.57
CA ILE A 230 9.30 21.36 1.23
C ILE A 230 8.63 21.60 -0.14
N VAL A 231 8.29 22.85 -0.48
CA VAL A 231 7.58 23.21 -1.73
C VAL A 231 8.18 22.58 -3.01
N PRO A 232 9.47 22.80 -3.33
CA PRO A 232 10.01 22.31 -4.59
C PRO A 232 10.06 20.78 -4.67
N LEU A 233 10.32 20.12 -3.53
CA LEU A 233 10.37 18.66 -3.45
C LEU A 233 9.00 18.03 -3.72
N PHE A 234 7.94 18.65 -3.19
CA PHE A 234 6.58 18.19 -3.43
C PHE A 234 6.12 18.43 -4.87
N GLN A 235 6.44 19.59 -5.46
CA GLN A 235 6.12 19.88 -6.86
C GLN A 235 6.77 18.87 -7.81
N GLN A 236 8.03 18.52 -7.57
CA GLN A 236 8.72 17.49 -8.34
C GLN A 236 8.02 16.13 -8.20
N HIS A 237 7.67 15.72 -6.98
CA HIS A 237 6.97 14.45 -6.75
C HIS A 237 5.60 14.38 -7.43
N LEU A 238 4.84 15.48 -7.43
CA LEU A 238 3.56 15.55 -8.16
C LEU A 238 3.76 15.42 -9.68
N GLN A 239 4.77 16.08 -10.24
CA GLN A 239 5.09 15.98 -11.67
C GLN A 239 5.50 14.56 -12.05
N ASP A 240 6.33 13.90 -11.23
CA ASP A 240 6.74 12.51 -11.47
C ASP A 240 5.54 11.56 -11.41
N ALA A 241 4.62 11.79 -10.46
CA ALA A 241 3.38 10.99 -10.34
C ALA A 241 2.43 11.22 -11.53
N GLU A 242 2.27 12.46 -11.97
CA GLU A 242 1.46 12.81 -13.15
C GLU A 242 2.04 12.18 -14.42
N GLN A 243 3.36 12.27 -14.61
CA GLN A 243 4.05 11.67 -15.75
C GLN A 243 3.88 10.15 -15.79
N LYS A 244 4.06 9.47 -14.65
CA LYS A 244 3.79 8.02 -14.55
C LYS A 244 2.33 7.67 -14.87
N GLY A 245 1.38 8.48 -14.38
CA GLY A 245 -0.04 8.29 -14.68
C GLY A 245 -0.36 8.45 -16.17
N ILE A 246 0.27 9.42 -16.83
CA ILE A 246 0.15 9.62 -18.28
C ILE A 246 0.76 8.44 -19.04
N GLU A 247 1.95 7.98 -18.67
CA GLU A 247 2.62 6.85 -19.31
C GLU A 247 1.80 5.57 -19.21
N GLN A 248 1.30 5.24 -18.01
CA GLN A 248 0.41 4.09 -17.79
C GLN A 248 -0.89 4.22 -18.59
N GLY A 249 -1.48 5.42 -18.63
CA GLY A 249 -2.69 5.67 -19.41
C GLY A 249 -2.49 5.52 -20.92
N ILE A 250 -1.34 5.96 -21.43
CA ILE A 250 -0.95 5.79 -22.84
C ILE A 250 -0.73 4.31 -23.14
N GLU A 251 0.01 3.59 -22.30
CA GLU A 251 0.28 2.16 -22.48
C GLU A 251 -1.02 1.35 -22.52
N GLN A 252 -1.90 1.52 -21.53
CA GLN A 252 -3.22 0.88 -21.51
C GLN A 252 -4.07 1.28 -22.71
N GLY A 253 -4.04 2.55 -23.13
CA GLY A 253 -4.78 3.03 -24.29
C GLY A 253 -4.29 2.43 -25.61
N ILE A 254 -2.96 2.27 -25.77
CA ILE A 254 -2.36 1.62 -26.93
C ILE A 254 -2.72 0.13 -26.95
N GLU A 255 -2.59 -0.56 -25.83
CA GLU A 255 -2.92 -1.98 -25.70
C GLU A 255 -4.38 -2.25 -26.07
N GLN A 256 -5.32 -1.51 -25.46
CA GLN A 256 -6.75 -1.61 -25.79
C GLN A 256 -7.05 -1.26 -27.25
N GLY A 257 -6.38 -0.24 -27.80
CA GLY A 257 -6.54 0.16 -29.20
C GLY A 257 -6.06 -0.92 -30.17
N ILE A 258 -4.95 -1.58 -29.86
CA ILE A 258 -4.42 -2.71 -30.65
C ILE A 258 -5.37 -3.90 -30.57
N GLU A 259 -5.81 -4.28 -29.37
CA GLU A 259 -6.75 -5.40 -29.18
C GLU A 259 -8.05 -5.16 -29.95
N GLN A 260 -8.69 -3.99 -29.79
CA GLN A 260 -9.91 -3.65 -30.52
C GLN A 260 -9.69 -3.65 -32.03
N GLY A 261 -8.54 -3.17 -32.51
CA GLY A 261 -8.18 -3.19 -33.93
C GLY A 261 -8.04 -4.61 -34.48
N ILE A 262 -7.41 -5.51 -33.71
CA ILE A 262 -7.30 -6.93 -34.06
C ILE A 262 -8.68 -7.56 -34.09
N GLU A 263 -9.52 -7.36 -33.07
CA GLU A 263 -10.87 -7.93 -33.02
C GLU A 263 -11.74 -7.45 -34.19
N GLN A 264 -11.73 -6.16 -34.51
CA GLN A 264 -12.46 -5.62 -35.65
C GLN A 264 -11.95 -6.20 -36.98
N GLY A 265 -10.64 -6.34 -37.13
CA GLY A 265 -10.01 -6.95 -38.30
C GLY A 265 -10.41 -8.43 -38.47
N GLN A 266 -10.29 -9.23 -37.40
CA GLN A 266 -10.71 -10.62 -37.38
C GLN A 266 -12.20 -10.77 -37.74
N ARG A 267 -13.06 -9.89 -37.21
CA ARG A 267 -14.49 -9.90 -37.51
C ARG A 267 -14.79 -9.70 -38.99
N LEU A 268 -14.17 -8.70 -39.60
CA LEU A 268 -14.36 -8.41 -41.02
C LEU A 268 -13.87 -9.57 -41.90
N ILE A 269 -12.73 -10.15 -41.55
CA ILE A 269 -12.17 -11.32 -42.26
C ILE A 269 -13.13 -12.50 -42.15
N LEU A 270 -13.62 -12.82 -40.94
CA LEU A 270 -14.51 -13.94 -40.70
C LEU A 270 -15.84 -13.78 -41.42
N GLU A 271 -16.46 -12.60 -41.30
CA GLU A 271 -17.75 -12.32 -41.93
C GLU A 271 -17.65 -12.44 -43.46
N SER A 272 -16.61 -11.83 -44.05
CA SER A 272 -16.36 -11.93 -45.49
C SER A 272 -16.08 -13.37 -45.93
N PHE A 273 -15.25 -14.09 -45.17
CA PHE A 273 -14.93 -15.49 -45.45
C PHE A 273 -16.19 -16.37 -45.47
N LEU A 274 -17.04 -16.23 -44.45
CA LEU A 274 -18.27 -17.01 -44.35
C LEU A 274 -19.27 -16.65 -45.46
N GLN A 275 -19.43 -15.36 -45.77
CA GLN A 275 -20.33 -14.90 -46.85
C GLN A 275 -19.89 -15.40 -48.23
N VAL A 276 -18.60 -15.27 -48.55
CA VAL A 276 -18.06 -15.71 -49.86
C VAL A 276 -18.22 -17.21 -50.04
N ARG A 277 -18.05 -18.00 -48.98
CA ARG A 277 -18.02 -19.46 -49.07
C ARG A 277 -19.39 -20.12 -48.87
N PHE A 278 -20.25 -19.54 -48.03
CA PHE A 278 -21.51 -20.16 -47.59
C PHE A 278 -22.76 -19.29 -47.83
N GLY A 279 -22.61 -18.12 -48.46
CA GLY A 279 -23.71 -17.20 -48.78
C GLY A 279 -24.20 -16.40 -47.56
N ASP A 280 -25.44 -15.91 -47.64
CA ASP A 280 -26.01 -15.01 -46.63
C ASP A 280 -26.03 -15.63 -45.23
N LEU A 281 -25.51 -14.91 -44.24
CA LEU A 281 -25.41 -15.36 -42.85
C LEU A 281 -26.76 -15.28 -42.16
N ASP A 282 -27.22 -16.38 -41.58
CA ASP A 282 -28.43 -16.41 -40.76
C ASP A 282 -28.17 -15.76 -39.38
N PRO A 283 -29.22 -15.33 -38.66
CA PRO A 283 -29.10 -14.68 -37.36
C PRO A 283 -28.33 -15.49 -36.32
N LEU A 284 -28.39 -16.82 -36.36
CA LEU A 284 -27.68 -17.67 -35.41
C LEU A 284 -26.17 -17.61 -35.67
N THR A 285 -25.75 -17.73 -36.93
CA THR A 285 -24.33 -17.59 -37.32
C THR A 285 -23.76 -16.23 -36.94
N LEU A 286 -24.53 -15.14 -37.09
CA LEU A 286 -24.09 -13.78 -36.74
C LEU A 286 -23.76 -13.62 -35.24
N THR A 287 -24.40 -14.38 -34.35
CA THR A 287 -24.16 -14.29 -32.90
C THR A 287 -22.73 -14.71 -32.51
N PHE A 288 -22.10 -15.57 -33.31
CA PHE A 288 -20.74 -16.06 -33.07
C PHE A 288 -19.65 -15.13 -33.57
N LEU A 289 -19.94 -14.16 -34.45
CA LEU A 289 -18.91 -13.31 -35.04
C LEU A 289 -18.10 -12.58 -33.96
N ARG A 290 -18.78 -11.99 -32.97
CA ARG A 290 -18.11 -11.25 -31.89
C ARG A 290 -17.17 -12.13 -31.05
N PRO A 291 -17.62 -13.23 -30.42
CA PRO A 291 -16.74 -14.05 -29.59
C PRO A 291 -15.62 -14.73 -30.39
N ILE A 292 -15.85 -15.08 -31.66
CA ILE A 292 -14.79 -15.65 -32.51
C ILE A 292 -13.73 -14.60 -32.87
N SER A 293 -14.12 -13.34 -33.02
CA SER A 293 -13.19 -12.27 -33.35
C SER A 293 -12.34 -11.83 -32.16
N ALA A 294 -12.73 -12.21 -30.94
CA ALA A 294 -11.96 -12.03 -29.72
C ALA A 294 -11.00 -13.20 -29.45
N LEU A 295 -10.88 -14.15 -30.38
CA LEU A 295 -9.95 -15.27 -30.23
C LEU A 295 -8.50 -14.80 -30.40
N PRO A 296 -7.55 -15.46 -29.71
CA PRO A 296 -6.14 -15.32 -30.02
C PRO A 296 -5.89 -15.57 -31.52
N THR A 297 -5.02 -14.77 -32.14
CA THR A 297 -4.80 -14.79 -33.60
C THR A 297 -4.47 -16.19 -34.16
N ALA A 298 -3.74 -17.01 -33.38
CA ALA A 298 -3.43 -18.38 -33.75
C ALA A 298 -4.67 -19.28 -33.83
N GLU A 299 -5.56 -19.20 -32.84
CA GLU A 299 -6.81 -19.96 -32.79
C GLU A 299 -7.78 -19.51 -33.87
N PHE A 300 -7.89 -18.20 -34.08
CA PHE A 300 -8.66 -17.62 -35.18
C PHE A 300 -8.21 -18.15 -36.55
N THR A 301 -6.89 -18.18 -36.78
CA THR A 301 -6.32 -18.68 -38.04
C THR A 301 -6.60 -20.17 -38.23
N MET A 302 -6.44 -20.98 -37.17
CA MET A 302 -6.76 -22.40 -37.21
C MET A 302 -8.23 -22.66 -37.54
N LEU A 303 -9.14 -21.88 -36.96
CA LEU A 303 -10.56 -21.95 -37.27
C LEU A 303 -10.83 -21.63 -38.75
N LEU A 304 -10.22 -20.59 -39.32
CA LEU A 304 -10.38 -20.28 -40.75
C LEU A 304 -9.93 -21.44 -41.65
N VAL A 305 -8.82 -22.10 -41.30
CA VAL A 305 -8.35 -23.30 -42.02
C VAL A 305 -9.37 -24.44 -41.91
N GLN A 306 -9.89 -24.71 -40.71
CA GLN A 306 -10.90 -25.76 -40.51
C GLN A 306 -12.20 -25.44 -41.28
N LEU A 307 -12.67 -24.20 -41.23
CA LEU A 307 -13.82 -23.73 -41.99
C LEU A 307 -13.60 -23.89 -43.50
N SER A 308 -12.36 -23.74 -43.99
CA SER A 308 -12.01 -23.91 -45.41
C SER A 308 -12.07 -25.36 -45.90
N MET A 309 -12.05 -26.33 -44.99
CA MET A 309 -12.10 -27.76 -45.31
C MET A 309 -13.54 -28.31 -45.38
N LEU A 310 -14.53 -27.55 -44.89
CA LEU A 310 -15.93 -27.96 -44.94
C LEU A 310 -16.47 -28.00 -46.38
N ALA A 311 -17.41 -28.88 -46.66
CA ALA A 311 -18.05 -28.96 -47.97
C ALA A 311 -18.97 -27.75 -48.21
N ILE A 312 -18.99 -27.24 -49.45
CA ILE A 312 -19.88 -26.15 -49.88
C ILE A 312 -21.24 -26.75 -50.24
N ALA A 313 -21.96 -27.30 -49.26
CA ALA A 313 -23.33 -27.75 -49.45
C ALA A 313 -24.28 -26.61 -49.05
N GLN A 314 -24.95 -26.00 -50.02
CA GLN A 314 -25.81 -24.80 -49.87
C GLN A 314 -26.97 -24.96 -48.86
N THR A 315 -27.24 -26.17 -48.36
CA THR A 315 -28.46 -26.49 -47.58
C THR A 315 -28.20 -26.87 -46.12
N ASP A 316 -26.98 -27.26 -45.75
CA ASP A 316 -26.67 -27.69 -44.37
C ASP A 316 -25.55 -26.85 -43.77
N ARG A 317 -25.93 -25.93 -42.87
CA ARG A 317 -25.01 -25.03 -42.15
C ARG A 317 -24.60 -25.56 -40.78
N GLN A 318 -25.11 -26.72 -40.39
CA GLN A 318 -24.81 -27.31 -39.10
C GLN A 318 -23.31 -27.56 -38.88
N PRO A 319 -22.52 -27.99 -39.88
CA PRO A 319 -21.08 -28.15 -39.71
C PRO A 319 -20.35 -26.84 -39.39
N VAL A 320 -20.79 -25.72 -39.98
CA VAL A 320 -20.22 -24.39 -39.72
C VAL A 320 -20.56 -23.94 -38.30
N LEU A 321 -21.84 -24.00 -37.92
CA LEU A 321 -22.31 -23.62 -36.59
C LEU A 321 -21.67 -24.46 -35.47
N ASN A 322 -21.55 -25.78 -35.68
CA ASN A 322 -20.87 -26.67 -34.73
C ASN A 322 -19.41 -26.25 -34.51
N LEU A 323 -18.70 -25.88 -35.59
CA LEU A 323 -17.29 -25.49 -35.50
C LEU A 323 -17.10 -24.13 -34.82
N LEU A 324 -17.99 -23.16 -35.10
CA LEU A 324 -17.99 -21.86 -34.41
C LEU A 324 -18.28 -22.04 -32.92
N ALA A 325 -19.32 -22.80 -32.57
CA ALA A 325 -19.67 -23.08 -31.17
C ALA A 325 -18.54 -23.81 -30.44
N ALA A 326 -17.93 -24.83 -31.06
CA ALA A 326 -16.79 -25.55 -30.50
C ALA A 326 -15.61 -24.62 -30.23
N SER A 327 -15.30 -23.71 -31.16
CA SER A 327 -14.16 -22.80 -31.02
C SER A 327 -14.35 -21.81 -29.87
N VAL A 328 -15.56 -21.25 -29.70
CA VAL A 328 -15.87 -20.37 -28.57
C VAL A 328 -15.73 -21.10 -27.24
N LEU A 329 -16.29 -22.31 -27.13
CA LEU A 329 -16.24 -23.08 -25.89
C LEU A 329 -14.83 -23.57 -25.57
N ASN A 330 -14.07 -24.01 -26.58
CA ASN A 330 -12.70 -24.47 -26.41
C ASN A 330 -11.78 -23.32 -25.98
N ASN A 331 -11.86 -22.14 -26.58
CA ASN A 331 -11.05 -20.99 -26.15
C ASN A 331 -11.31 -20.65 -24.67
N ARG A 332 -12.55 -20.79 -24.20
CA ARG A 332 -12.89 -20.49 -22.80
C ARG A 332 -12.47 -21.58 -21.81
N PHE A 333 -12.63 -22.86 -22.16
CA PHE A 333 -12.56 -23.97 -21.18
C PHE A 333 -11.45 -24.99 -21.46
N SER A 334 -10.63 -24.82 -22.49
CA SER A 334 -9.56 -25.78 -22.84
C SER A 334 -8.46 -25.91 -21.79
N ALA A 335 -8.23 -24.90 -20.95
CA ALA A 335 -7.21 -24.93 -19.89
C ALA A 335 -7.65 -25.60 -18.57
N SER A 336 -8.96 -25.72 -18.32
CA SER A 336 -9.52 -26.28 -17.07
C SER A 336 -9.92 -27.75 -17.17
N ALA A 337 -9.77 -28.37 -18.35
CA ALA A 337 -10.05 -29.78 -18.57
C ALA A 337 -8.85 -30.65 -18.14
N GLN A 338 -8.79 -31.01 -16.85
CA GLN A 338 -7.90 -32.07 -16.34
C GLN A 338 -8.31 -33.48 -16.80
N SER A 339 -9.39 -33.62 -17.59
CA SER A 339 -9.83 -34.87 -18.19
C SER A 339 -10.01 -34.72 -19.70
N GLU A 340 -9.48 -35.69 -20.43
CA GLU A 340 -9.39 -35.74 -21.88
C GLU A 340 -10.78 -35.63 -22.56
N GLN A 341 -10.90 -34.62 -23.44
CA GLN A 341 -11.58 -34.64 -24.75
C GLN A 341 -13.10 -34.50 -24.95
N GLU A 342 -14.02 -34.45 -23.98
CA GLU A 342 -15.47 -34.48 -24.34
C GLU A 342 -16.41 -33.38 -23.79
N LEU A 343 -16.06 -32.64 -22.74
CA LEU A 343 -17.03 -31.78 -22.04
C LEU A 343 -17.59 -30.56 -22.83
N PRO A 344 -16.80 -29.77 -23.57
CA PRO A 344 -17.34 -28.64 -24.35
C PRO A 344 -18.18 -29.08 -25.55
N VAL A 345 -17.86 -30.24 -26.13
CA VAL A 345 -18.49 -30.75 -27.36
C VAL A 345 -19.91 -31.23 -27.09
N THR A 346 -20.17 -31.83 -25.92
CA THR A 346 -21.52 -32.29 -25.53
C THR A 346 -22.51 -31.14 -25.31
N LEU A 347 -22.02 -29.91 -25.09
CA LEU A 347 -22.85 -28.72 -24.91
C LEU A 347 -23.31 -28.06 -26.22
N ILE A 348 -22.64 -28.34 -27.34
CA ILE A 348 -22.90 -27.68 -28.63
C ILE A 348 -24.37 -27.81 -29.08
N PRO A 349 -25.02 -28.99 -29.03
CA PRO A 349 -26.42 -29.12 -29.45
C PRO A 349 -27.37 -28.25 -28.61
N ASN A 350 -27.14 -28.17 -27.31
CA ASN A 350 -27.96 -27.35 -26.40
C ASN A 350 -27.73 -25.85 -26.64
N LEU A 351 -26.48 -25.47 -26.92
CA LEU A 351 -26.11 -24.09 -27.23
C LEU A 351 -26.72 -23.62 -28.55
N LEU A 352 -26.67 -24.46 -29.59
CA LEU A 352 -27.25 -24.19 -30.91
C LEU A 352 -28.79 -24.33 -30.93
N GLY A 353 -29.38 -24.96 -29.91
CA GLY A 353 -30.84 -25.03 -29.73
C GLY A 353 -31.48 -23.75 -29.17
N LEU A 354 -30.67 -22.79 -28.71
CA LEU A 354 -31.15 -21.51 -28.19
C LEU A 354 -31.63 -20.58 -29.32
N SER A 355 -32.57 -19.70 -29.00
CA SER A 355 -32.90 -18.58 -29.90
C SER A 355 -31.68 -17.64 -30.06
N PRO A 356 -31.55 -16.92 -31.19
CA PRO A 356 -30.43 -15.99 -31.41
C PRO A 356 -30.28 -14.95 -30.29
N GLU A 357 -31.38 -14.46 -29.71
CA GLU A 357 -31.36 -13.51 -28.60
C GLU A 357 -30.78 -14.13 -27.33
N ASN A 358 -31.24 -15.34 -26.99
CA ASN A 358 -30.78 -16.07 -25.81
C ASN A 358 -29.32 -16.51 -25.94
N LEU A 359 -28.91 -16.90 -27.15
CA LEU A 359 -27.53 -17.25 -27.46
C LEU A 359 -26.62 -16.02 -27.38
N SER A 360 -27.03 -14.89 -27.97
CA SER A 360 -26.25 -13.64 -27.88
C SER A 360 -26.06 -13.19 -26.43
N LEU A 361 -27.10 -13.31 -25.60
CA LEU A 361 -27.01 -12.97 -24.17
C LEU A 361 -26.02 -13.91 -23.46
N LEU A 362 -26.17 -15.22 -23.64
CA LEU A 362 -25.29 -16.21 -23.02
C LEU A 362 -23.81 -16.02 -23.42
N LEU A 363 -23.56 -15.78 -24.72
CA LEU A 363 -22.20 -15.56 -25.24
C LEU A 363 -21.56 -14.27 -24.69
N SER A 364 -22.36 -13.24 -24.39
CA SER A 364 -21.85 -12.01 -23.77
C SER A 364 -21.42 -12.19 -22.31
N GLU A 365 -22.01 -13.15 -21.60
CA GLU A 365 -21.71 -13.46 -20.20
C GLU A 365 -20.67 -14.57 -20.04
N LEU A 366 -20.40 -15.34 -21.11
CA LEU A 366 -19.47 -16.48 -21.15
C LEU A 366 -18.08 -16.20 -20.54
N PRO A 367 -17.45 -15.02 -20.75
CA PRO A 367 -16.13 -14.73 -20.17
C PRO A 367 -16.10 -14.72 -18.63
N GLN A 368 -17.26 -14.56 -17.97
CA GLN A 368 -17.38 -14.52 -16.51
C GLN A 368 -18.00 -15.80 -15.93
N LEU A 369 -18.53 -16.68 -16.78
CA LEU A 369 -19.17 -17.91 -16.34
C LEU A 369 -18.15 -19.03 -16.05
N SER A 370 -18.43 -19.81 -15.01
CA SER A 370 -17.78 -21.10 -14.77
C SER A 370 -18.39 -22.19 -15.67
N LEU A 371 -17.70 -23.32 -15.82
CA LEU A 371 -18.22 -24.44 -16.60
C LEU A 371 -19.49 -25.03 -15.97
N GLU A 372 -19.55 -25.10 -14.64
CA GLU A 372 -20.72 -25.62 -13.90
C GLU A 372 -21.95 -24.71 -14.08
N ASP A 373 -21.76 -23.39 -13.99
CA ASP A 373 -22.85 -22.43 -14.19
C ASP A 373 -23.38 -22.44 -15.63
N LEU A 374 -22.48 -22.61 -16.60
CA LEU A 374 -22.86 -22.75 -18.00
C LEU A 374 -23.71 -24.00 -18.23
N MET A 375 -23.31 -25.14 -17.66
CA MET A 375 -24.05 -26.39 -17.72
C MET A 375 -25.45 -26.23 -17.12
N ALA A 376 -25.55 -25.64 -15.91
CA ALA A 376 -26.81 -25.41 -15.22
C ALA A 376 -27.79 -24.58 -16.08
N ARG A 377 -27.32 -23.48 -16.65
CA ARG A 377 -28.13 -22.59 -17.51
C ARG A 377 -28.58 -23.25 -18.81
N LEU A 378 -27.75 -24.10 -19.41
CA LEU A 378 -28.11 -24.84 -20.62
C LEU A 378 -29.09 -26.00 -20.31
N SER A 379 -29.03 -26.58 -19.12
CA SER A 379 -30.01 -27.58 -18.68
C SER A 379 -31.39 -26.98 -18.35
N GLU A 380 -31.47 -25.81 -17.71
CA GLU A 380 -32.74 -25.15 -17.36
C GLU A 380 -33.51 -24.60 -18.57
N ARG A 381 -32.82 -24.32 -19.68
CA ARG A 381 -33.42 -23.76 -20.91
C ARG A 381 -33.78 -24.81 -21.97
N SER A 382 -33.59 -26.10 -21.66
CA SER A 382 -33.88 -27.25 -22.54
C SER A 382 -35.26 -27.89 -22.33
N THR A 383 -36.07 -27.33 -21.42
CA THR A 383 -37.51 -27.63 -21.22
C THR A 383 -38.36 -26.47 -21.67
#